data_AF-A0A5K0YCR7-F1
#
_entry.id   AF-A0A5K0YCR7-F1
#
_cell.length_a   1.000
_cell.length_b   1.000
_cell.length_c   1.000
_cell.angle_alpha   90.00
_cell.angle_beta   90.00
_cell.angle_gamma   90.00
#
_symmetry.space_group_name_H-M   'P 1'
#
loop_
_entity.id
_entity.type
_entity.pdbx_description
1 polymer ?
#
loop_
_entity_poly.entity_id
_entity_poly.type
_entity_poly.pdbx_seq_one_letter_code
_entity_poly.pdbx_strand_id
1 'polypeptide(L)'
;IDGATVMYKSRSSGESSVFATLKHFSVIDDREGTQQEFKLAIGGPDNIDNTVADPIEVSEFEPTKRSNDILKYQIPVVTMLIIDINFQKSVTSVSLSIQRPQLLVALDFLLALVEFFIPNLFSEVSNQNTDSLDVIEAIVLDQPVYFQPYEEFSLSPQKPLIADCEGYDHYIYDGKGGFLSLQDTHGIDLSNPSDEAIIYVGNGKFLQFKNVTIE
;
A
#
# COMPACT_ATOMS: atom_id res chain seq x y z
N ILE A 1 -0.49 -31.02 12.73
CA ILE A 1 -0.64 -29.83 11.86
C ILE A 1 0.36 -30.01 10.74
N ASP A 2 -0.07 -30.61 9.64
CA ASP A 2 0.79 -30.71 8.46
C ASP A 2 0.83 -29.34 7.75
N GLY A 3 1.99 -28.93 7.26
CA GLY A 3 2.15 -27.66 6.55
C GLY A 3 2.26 -26.38 7.38
N ALA A 4 2.37 -26.46 8.72
CA ALA A 4 2.75 -25.30 9.55
C ALA A 4 4.23 -25.35 9.92
N THR A 5 4.92 -24.21 9.90
CA THR A 5 6.31 -24.09 10.36
C THR A 5 6.47 -22.82 11.17
N VAL A 6 7.10 -22.93 12.33
CA VAL A 6 7.42 -21.79 13.21
C VAL A 6 8.91 -21.80 13.49
N MET A 7 9.54 -20.64 13.38
CA MET A 7 10.95 -20.41 13.66
C MET A 7 11.07 -19.24 14.62
N TYR A 8 11.84 -19.44 15.69
CA TYR A 8 12.21 -18.38 16.62
C TYR A 8 13.71 -18.11 16.54
N LYS A 9 14.08 -16.83 16.50
CA LYS A 9 15.46 -16.39 16.50
C LYS A 9 15.64 -15.30 17.54
N SER A 10 16.65 -15.43 18.40
CA SER A 10 16.99 -14.42 19.41
C SER A 10 18.48 -14.09 19.34
N ARG A 11 18.83 -12.84 19.60
CA ARG A 11 20.20 -12.34 19.62
C ARG A 11 20.54 -11.80 21.02
N SER A 12 21.81 -11.93 21.40
CA SER A 12 22.35 -11.37 22.66
C SER A 12 22.23 -9.84 22.75
N SER A 13 21.99 -9.15 21.64
CA SER A 13 21.68 -7.71 21.59
C SER A 13 20.31 -7.35 22.17
N GLY A 14 19.44 -8.33 22.48
CA GLY A 14 18.08 -8.14 22.98
C GLY A 14 17.01 -8.10 21.88
N GLU A 15 17.39 -8.39 20.64
CA GLU A 15 16.46 -8.55 19.51
C GLU A 15 15.97 -9.99 19.42
N SER A 16 14.68 -10.18 19.14
CA SER A 16 14.14 -11.48 18.80
C SER A 16 13.16 -11.40 17.64
N SER A 17 12.95 -12.52 16.94
CA SER A 17 12.01 -12.63 15.83
C SER A 17 11.30 -13.97 15.86
N VAL A 18 10.03 -13.97 15.51
CA VAL A 18 9.20 -15.15 15.32
C VAL A 18 8.71 -15.12 13.88
N PHE A 19 9.05 -16.15 13.12
CA PHE A 19 8.53 -16.37 11.78
C PHE A 19 7.61 -17.59 11.81
N ALA A 20 6.38 -17.46 11.35
CA ALA A 20 5.45 -18.57 11.20
C ALA A 20 4.88 -18.60 9.78
N THR A 21 4.77 -19.79 9.22
CA THR A 21 4.11 -20.02 7.93
C THR A 21 3.10 -21.15 8.05
N LEU A 22 1.96 -20.97 7.39
CA LEU A 22 0.94 -21.99 7.24
C LEU A 22 0.66 -22.14 5.74
N LYS A 23 0.95 -23.33 5.20
CA LYS A 23 0.81 -23.62 3.77
C LYS A 23 -0.64 -23.58 3.32
N HIS A 24 -1.60 -24.04 4.13
CA HIS A 24 -3.01 -24.04 3.74
C HIS A 24 -3.86 -23.47 4.87
N PHE A 25 -4.62 -22.42 4.58
CA PHE A 25 -5.61 -21.87 5.50
C PHE A 25 -6.86 -21.42 4.75
N SER A 26 -7.99 -21.54 5.42
CA SER A 26 -9.27 -20.99 4.97
C SER A 26 -9.98 -20.29 6.14
N VAL A 27 -10.69 -19.22 5.83
CA VAL A 27 -11.54 -18.50 6.78
C VAL A 27 -12.98 -18.66 6.32
N ILE A 28 -13.82 -19.16 7.22
CA ILE A 28 -15.24 -19.43 6.97
C ILE A 28 -16.07 -18.50 7.85
N ASP A 29 -17.09 -17.86 7.26
CA ASP A 29 -18.12 -17.10 7.95
C ASP A 29 -19.23 -18.03 8.45
N ASP A 30 -19.31 -18.21 9.77
CA ASP A 30 -20.30 -19.06 10.43
C ASP A 30 -21.44 -18.27 11.09
N ARG A 31 -21.64 -17.01 10.70
CA ARG A 31 -22.78 -16.22 11.18
C ARG A 31 -24.10 -16.83 10.71
N GLU A 32 -25.06 -16.96 11.63
CA GLU A 32 -26.43 -17.37 11.29
C GLU A 32 -27.02 -16.44 10.23
N GLY A 33 -27.57 -17.00 9.15
CA GLY A 33 -28.13 -16.26 8.02
C GLY A 33 -27.19 -16.06 6.82
N THR A 34 -25.91 -16.44 6.91
CA THR A 34 -24.97 -16.38 5.78
C THR A 34 -25.29 -17.48 4.76
N GLN A 35 -25.55 -17.11 3.51
CA GLN A 35 -25.80 -18.07 2.43
C GLN A 35 -24.54 -18.90 2.12
N GLN A 36 -24.71 -20.14 1.67
CA GLN A 36 -23.63 -21.12 1.54
C GLN A 36 -22.53 -20.66 0.58
N GLU A 37 -22.92 -19.95 -0.48
CA GLU A 37 -22.04 -19.31 -1.46
C GLU A 37 -21.15 -18.20 -0.87
N PHE A 38 -21.52 -17.60 0.26
CA PHE A 38 -20.77 -16.51 0.91
C PHE A 38 -20.02 -16.96 2.17
N LYS A 39 -20.08 -18.25 2.51
CA LYS A 39 -19.40 -18.75 3.72
C LYS A 39 -17.88 -18.75 3.58
N LEU A 40 -17.31 -18.91 2.39
CA LEU A 40 -15.85 -18.92 2.21
C LEU A 40 -15.32 -17.48 2.06
N ALA A 41 -14.82 -16.91 3.15
CA ALA A 41 -14.24 -15.55 3.16
C ALA A 41 -12.82 -15.52 2.56
N ILE A 42 -11.98 -16.50 2.92
CA ILE A 42 -10.63 -16.67 2.38
C ILE A 42 -10.40 -18.17 2.13
N GLY A 43 -9.94 -18.55 0.95
CA GLY A 43 -9.64 -19.96 0.65
C GLY A 43 -8.64 -20.13 -0.49
N GLY A 44 -8.21 -21.37 -0.69
CA GLY A 44 -7.53 -21.79 -1.92
C GLY A 44 -8.54 -22.11 -3.03
N PRO A 45 -8.12 -22.10 -4.31
CA PRO A 45 -9.01 -22.35 -5.45
C PRO A 45 -9.67 -23.73 -5.49
N ASP A 46 -9.17 -24.70 -4.72
CA ASP A 46 -9.73 -26.05 -4.70
C ASP A 46 -11.11 -26.12 -4.01
N ASN A 47 -11.55 -25.04 -3.35
CA ASN A 47 -12.78 -25.01 -2.56
C ASN A 47 -14.05 -24.61 -3.31
N ILE A 48 -14.00 -24.38 -4.63
CA ILE A 48 -15.18 -23.90 -5.39
C ILE A 48 -16.01 -25.06 -5.97
N ASP A 49 -15.48 -26.29 -6.05
CA ASP A 49 -16.17 -27.41 -6.73
C ASP A 49 -16.71 -28.52 -5.80
N ASN A 50 -16.58 -28.43 -4.48
CA ASN A 50 -17.05 -29.47 -3.57
C ASN A 50 -18.12 -28.96 -2.60
N THR A 51 -19.33 -28.76 -3.10
CA THR A 51 -20.51 -28.81 -2.24
C THR A 51 -20.80 -30.28 -1.93
N VAL A 52 -20.76 -30.62 -0.63
CA VAL A 52 -21.26 -31.86 0.01
C VAL A 52 -20.35 -33.10 -0.06
N ALA A 53 -19.71 -33.45 1.07
CA ALA A 53 -19.95 -34.70 1.80
C ALA A 53 -18.99 -34.86 3.00
N ASP A 54 -19.57 -35.30 4.11
CA ASP A 54 -19.05 -35.89 5.36
C ASP A 54 -17.55 -36.22 5.55
N PRO A 55 -17.07 -36.29 6.81
CA PRO A 55 -15.70 -36.65 7.14
C PRO A 55 -15.47 -38.13 6.86
N ILE A 56 -14.93 -38.46 5.68
CA ILE A 56 -14.60 -39.84 5.35
C ILE A 56 -13.13 -40.13 5.66
N GLU A 57 -13.00 -41.08 6.57
CA GLU A 57 -11.80 -41.74 7.04
C GLU A 57 -10.86 -42.18 5.91
N VAL A 58 -9.58 -42.12 6.26
CA VAL A 58 -8.46 -42.66 5.49
C VAL A 58 -8.69 -44.16 5.29
N SER A 59 -8.91 -44.60 4.04
CA SER A 59 -8.67 -45.99 3.67
C SER A 59 -7.97 -46.08 2.31
N GLU A 60 -6.83 -46.74 2.34
CA GLU A 60 -6.04 -47.19 1.20
C GLU A 60 -6.90 -48.04 0.26
N PHE A 61 -6.93 -47.77 -1.04
CA PHE A 61 -6.99 -48.84 -2.06
C PHE A 61 -6.53 -48.35 -3.44
N GLU A 62 -5.79 -49.24 -4.09
CA GLU A 62 -5.01 -49.13 -5.33
C GLU A 62 -5.84 -49.02 -6.65
N PRO A 63 -5.18 -48.81 -7.83
CA PRO A 63 -5.71 -48.02 -8.94
C PRO A 63 -6.36 -48.84 -10.07
N THR A 64 -7.41 -48.30 -10.70
CA THR A 64 -7.91 -48.79 -11.99
C THR A 64 -8.18 -47.67 -13.01
N LYS A 65 -7.16 -47.46 -13.85
CA LYS A 65 -7.14 -47.19 -15.31
C LYS A 65 -8.36 -46.57 -16.04
N ARG A 66 -7.98 -45.48 -16.73
CA ARG A 66 -8.32 -45.01 -18.10
C ARG A 66 -9.49 -44.03 -18.28
N SER A 67 -9.15 -42.77 -18.59
CA SER A 67 -9.24 -42.25 -19.98
C SER A 67 -8.57 -40.87 -20.13
N ASN A 68 -7.49 -40.85 -20.92
CA ASN A 68 -6.95 -39.83 -21.82
C ASN A 68 -6.93 -38.33 -21.43
N ASP A 69 -5.71 -37.85 -21.20
CA ASP A 69 -5.13 -36.58 -21.67
C ASP A 69 -5.98 -35.31 -21.65
N ILE A 70 -5.96 -34.60 -20.52
CA ILE A 70 -5.31 -33.28 -20.45
C ILE A 70 -4.60 -33.22 -19.08
N LEU A 71 -3.30 -33.49 -19.04
CA LEU A 71 -2.45 -33.11 -17.90
C LEU A 71 -2.37 -31.58 -17.86
N LYS A 72 -3.44 -30.92 -17.42
CA LYS A 72 -3.32 -29.60 -16.81
C LYS A 72 -2.46 -29.84 -15.60
N TYR A 73 -1.21 -29.37 -15.66
CA TYR A 73 -0.43 -29.10 -14.46
C TYR A 73 -1.29 -28.18 -13.58
N GLN A 74 -2.13 -28.76 -12.72
CA GLN A 74 -2.72 -28.05 -11.60
C GLN A 74 -1.54 -27.74 -10.70
N ILE A 75 -0.89 -26.61 -10.94
CA ILE A 75 0.03 -26.02 -9.99
C ILE A 75 -0.83 -25.86 -8.73
N PRO A 76 -0.55 -26.58 -7.63
CA PRO A 76 -1.34 -26.42 -6.42
C PRO A 76 -1.22 -24.96 -6.01
N VAL A 77 -2.34 -24.24 -6.07
CA VAL A 77 -2.37 -22.83 -5.69
C VAL A 77 -2.57 -22.83 -4.18
N VAL A 78 -1.44 -22.84 -3.50
CA VAL A 78 -1.35 -22.91 -2.05
C VAL A 78 -1.56 -21.50 -1.49
N THR A 79 -2.65 -21.27 -0.75
CA THR A 79 -2.85 -20.01 -0.01
C THR A 79 -1.97 -20.03 1.24
N MET A 80 -0.82 -19.37 1.16
CA MET A 80 0.16 -19.36 2.25
C MET A 80 -0.07 -18.14 3.15
N LEU A 81 -0.25 -18.37 4.45
CA LEU A 81 -0.16 -17.33 5.48
C LEU A 81 1.27 -17.26 6.00
N ILE A 82 1.83 -16.06 6.08
CA ILE A 82 3.14 -15.79 6.66
C ILE A 82 2.97 -14.71 7.71
N ILE A 83 3.50 -14.97 8.90
CA ILE A 83 3.56 -14.05 10.03
C ILE A 83 5.02 -13.86 10.37
N ASP A 84 5.48 -12.60 10.38
CA ASP A 84 6.82 -12.24 10.83
C ASP A 84 6.69 -11.19 11.94
N ILE A 85 7.17 -11.52 13.13
CA ILE A 85 7.14 -10.66 14.30
C ILE A 85 8.58 -10.38 14.70
N ASN A 86 8.97 -9.11 14.73
CA ASN A 86 10.29 -8.69 15.16
C ASN A 86 10.16 -7.85 16.44
N PHE A 87 10.85 -8.28 17.49
CA PHE A 87 10.97 -7.60 18.77
C PHE A 87 12.33 -6.92 18.84
N GLN A 88 12.32 -5.60 18.97
CA GLN A 88 13.49 -4.78 19.29
C GLN A 88 13.27 -4.10 20.64
N LYS A 89 14.33 -3.53 21.22
CA LYS A 89 14.27 -2.91 22.55
C LYS A 89 13.22 -1.81 22.69
N SER A 90 12.95 -1.07 21.62
CA SER A 90 12.04 0.08 21.61
C SER A 90 10.81 -0.11 20.71
N VAL A 91 10.81 -1.11 19.83
CA VAL A 91 9.77 -1.29 18.80
C VAL A 91 9.50 -2.77 18.61
N THR A 92 8.23 -3.14 18.52
CA THR A 92 7.80 -4.44 18.00
C THR A 92 7.13 -4.21 16.65
N SER A 93 7.60 -4.88 15.61
CA SER A 93 6.94 -4.88 14.30
C SER A 93 6.30 -6.24 14.03
N VAL A 94 5.11 -6.22 13.44
CA VAL A 94 4.37 -7.41 13.02
C VAL A 94 4.03 -7.24 11.55
N SER A 95 4.37 -8.23 10.74
CA SER A 95 4.05 -8.30 9.32
C SER A 95 3.21 -9.54 9.05
N LEU A 96 2.07 -9.33 8.40
CA LEU A 96 1.16 -10.38 7.96
C LEU A 96 1.16 -10.38 6.43
N SER A 97 1.39 -11.54 5.83
CA SER A 97 1.39 -11.69 4.37
C SER A 97 0.57 -12.90 3.97
N ILE A 98 -0.28 -12.73 2.96
CA ILE A 98 -1.11 -13.79 2.39
C ILE A 98 -0.75 -13.92 0.92
N GLN A 99 -0.35 -15.12 0.48
CA GLN A 99 -0.03 -15.37 -0.92
C GLN A 99 -1.27 -15.86 -1.67
N ARG A 100 -1.59 -15.19 -2.79
CA ARG A 100 -2.70 -15.50 -3.70
C ARG A 100 -4.06 -15.68 -2.97
N PRO A 101 -4.48 -14.73 -2.13
CA PRO A 101 -5.81 -14.82 -1.51
C PRO A 101 -6.88 -14.79 -2.61
N GLN A 102 -7.75 -15.81 -2.63
CA GLN A 102 -9.04 -15.68 -3.31
C GLN A 102 -10.04 -15.17 -2.28
N LEU A 103 -10.49 -13.93 -2.49
CA LEU A 103 -11.49 -13.30 -1.66
C LEU A 103 -12.81 -13.33 -2.43
N LEU A 104 -13.81 -14.02 -1.89
CA LEU A 104 -15.18 -13.87 -2.36
C LEU A 104 -15.76 -12.64 -1.65
N VAL A 105 -15.55 -11.46 -2.24
CA VAL A 105 -16.00 -10.20 -1.64
C VAL A 105 -17.24 -9.70 -2.36
N ALA A 106 -18.37 -9.60 -1.65
CA ALA A 106 -19.45 -8.74 -2.07
C ALA A 106 -18.94 -7.29 -2.01
N LEU A 107 -19.20 -6.47 -3.05
CA LEU A 107 -18.80 -5.06 -3.07
C LEU A 107 -19.20 -4.32 -1.77
N ASP A 108 -20.35 -4.66 -1.22
CA ASP A 108 -20.89 -4.13 0.03
C ASP A 108 -20.00 -4.44 1.25
N PHE A 109 -19.31 -5.59 1.28
CA PHE A 109 -18.33 -5.91 2.32
C PHE A 109 -17.06 -5.09 2.14
N LEU A 110 -16.56 -4.92 0.92
CA LEU A 110 -15.39 -4.06 0.68
C LEU A 110 -15.71 -2.62 1.08
N LEU A 111 -16.91 -2.13 0.73
CA LEU A 111 -17.42 -0.84 1.14
C LEU A 111 -17.59 -0.73 2.66
N ALA A 112 -18.13 -1.76 3.32
CA ALA A 112 -18.25 -1.79 4.77
C ALA A 112 -16.88 -1.86 5.47
N LEU A 113 -15.88 -2.51 4.87
CA LEU A 113 -14.52 -2.58 5.40
C LEU A 113 -13.82 -1.22 5.24
N VAL A 114 -13.99 -0.58 4.09
CA VAL A 114 -13.61 0.81 3.87
C VAL A 114 -14.33 1.72 4.88
N GLU A 115 -15.63 1.58 5.11
CA GLU A 115 -16.38 2.37 6.10
C GLU A 115 -15.94 2.07 7.54
N PHE A 116 -15.57 0.83 7.85
CA PHE A 116 -15.11 0.39 9.17
C PHE A 116 -13.67 0.79 9.48
N PHE A 117 -12.80 0.90 8.47
CA PHE A 117 -11.42 1.40 8.61
C PHE A 117 -11.29 2.90 8.32
N ILE A 118 -12.30 3.49 7.67
CA ILE A 118 -12.51 4.92 7.48
C ILE A 118 -13.76 5.41 8.25
N PRO A 119 -13.99 5.09 9.55
CA PRO A 119 -15.11 5.74 10.26
C PRO A 119 -14.80 7.20 10.59
N ASN A 120 -13.53 7.62 10.51
CA ASN A 120 -13.09 8.92 11.06
C ASN A 120 -12.09 9.73 10.23
N LEU A 121 -11.64 9.27 9.04
CA LEU A 121 -10.75 10.11 8.23
C LEU A 121 -11.47 11.29 7.56
N PHE A 122 -12.80 11.25 7.45
CA PHE A 122 -13.59 12.34 6.85
C PHE A 122 -14.50 13.08 7.86
N SER A 123 -14.80 12.51 9.03
CA SER A 123 -15.59 13.19 10.07
C SER A 123 -14.76 14.18 10.90
N GLU A 124 -13.44 13.96 11.04
CA GLU A 124 -12.51 14.97 11.56
C GLU A 124 -12.22 16.09 10.54
N VAL A 125 -12.54 15.89 9.26
CA VAL A 125 -12.37 16.91 8.20
C VAL A 125 -13.54 17.90 8.16
N SER A 126 -14.72 17.54 8.70
CA SER A 126 -15.91 18.40 8.59
C SER A 126 -16.28 19.19 9.85
N ASN A 127 -15.60 18.99 10.97
CA ASN A 127 -15.93 19.65 12.25
C ASN A 127 -14.70 20.08 13.08
N GLN A 128 -13.58 20.35 12.41
CA GLN A 128 -12.55 21.20 13.01
C GLN A 128 -12.75 22.61 12.46
N ASN A 129 -13.18 23.49 13.37
CA ASN A 129 -13.07 24.93 13.18
C ASN A 129 -11.66 25.23 12.64
N THR A 130 -11.61 25.93 11.52
CA THR A 130 -10.57 26.86 11.09
C THR A 130 -9.37 27.02 12.03
N ASP A 131 -8.51 26.02 12.08
CA ASP A 131 -7.10 26.10 12.47
C ASP A 131 -6.41 24.97 11.69
N SER A 132 -5.89 25.38 10.52
CA SER A 132 -4.95 24.69 9.63
C SER A 132 -4.58 23.23 9.96
N LEU A 133 -5.31 22.27 9.38
CA LEU A 133 -4.63 21.10 8.85
C LEU A 133 -3.88 21.58 7.62
N ASP A 134 -2.58 21.87 7.77
CA ASP A 134 -1.67 22.27 6.70
C ASP A 134 -1.57 21.14 5.66
N VAL A 135 -2.56 21.07 4.77
CA VAL A 135 -2.46 20.25 3.56
C VAL A 135 -1.43 20.93 2.66
N ILE A 136 -0.23 20.36 2.64
CA ILE A 136 0.88 20.84 1.79
C ILE A 136 0.46 20.67 0.32
N GLU A 137 0.29 21.77 -0.39
CA GLU A 137 -0.05 21.82 -1.82
C GLU A 137 1.22 21.68 -2.68
N ALA A 138 1.87 20.51 -2.64
CA ALA A 138 3.12 20.30 -3.39
C ALA A 138 2.90 20.31 -4.92
N ILE A 139 3.80 20.99 -5.63
CA ILE A 139 3.88 20.96 -7.10
C ILE A 139 4.86 19.87 -7.50
N VAL A 140 4.33 18.74 -7.99
CA VAL A 140 5.14 17.60 -8.42
C VAL A 140 5.37 17.66 -9.92
N LEU A 141 6.63 17.62 -10.35
CA LEU A 141 7.01 17.54 -11.76
C LEU A 141 6.90 16.09 -12.24
N ASP A 142 5.76 15.75 -12.84
CA ASP A 142 5.44 14.43 -13.41
C ASP A 142 5.88 14.29 -14.87
N GLN A 143 6.43 15.36 -15.45
CA GLN A 143 6.88 15.46 -16.84
C GLN A 143 8.25 16.14 -16.91
N PRO A 144 9.04 15.90 -17.98
CA PRO A 144 10.37 16.49 -18.12
C PRO A 144 10.35 18.01 -18.27
N VAL A 145 9.22 18.59 -18.70
CA VAL A 145 9.04 20.05 -18.80
C VAL A 145 7.74 20.44 -18.12
N TYR A 146 7.84 21.30 -17.12
CA TYR A 146 6.71 21.93 -16.45
C TYR A 146 6.57 23.36 -16.91
N PHE A 147 5.35 23.77 -17.25
CA PHE A 147 5.05 25.13 -17.65
C PHE A 147 4.31 25.85 -16.54
N GLN A 148 4.85 26.99 -16.09
CA GLN A 148 4.19 27.81 -15.08
C GLN A 148 2.77 28.20 -15.55
N PRO A 149 1.75 28.04 -14.69
CA PRO A 149 0.36 28.25 -15.08
C PRO A 149 -0.04 29.73 -15.17
N TYR A 150 0.61 30.61 -14.39
CA TYR A 150 0.28 32.04 -14.26
C TYR A 150 1.53 32.91 -14.42
N GLU A 151 1.38 34.19 -14.73
CA GLU A 151 2.51 35.13 -14.88
C GLU A 151 3.23 35.36 -13.54
N GLU A 152 2.49 35.49 -12.46
CA GLU A 152 3.01 35.53 -11.09
C GLU A 152 2.69 34.19 -10.40
N PHE A 153 3.71 33.57 -9.82
CA PHE A 153 3.57 32.31 -9.12
C PHE A 153 4.45 32.30 -7.88
N SER A 154 4.05 31.59 -6.83
CA SER A 154 4.85 31.48 -5.60
C SER A 154 5.12 30.04 -5.23
N LEU A 155 6.28 29.84 -4.59
CA LEU A 155 6.63 28.61 -3.90
C LEU A 155 6.84 28.94 -2.42
N SER A 156 6.40 28.05 -1.54
CA SER A 156 6.63 28.15 -0.10
C SER A 156 6.85 26.77 0.50
N PRO A 157 7.22 26.64 1.78
CA PRO A 157 7.29 25.34 2.43
C PRO A 157 5.94 24.60 2.44
N GLN A 158 4.80 25.30 2.42
CA GLN A 158 3.47 24.69 2.21
C GLN A 158 3.14 24.40 0.75
N LYS A 159 3.86 25.02 -0.19
CA LYS A 159 3.68 24.83 -1.63
C LYS A 159 5.02 24.52 -2.32
N PRO A 160 5.69 23.41 -1.95
CA PRO A 160 7.04 23.13 -2.43
C PRO A 160 7.02 22.61 -3.87
N LEU A 161 8.13 22.80 -4.58
CA LEU A 161 8.39 22.20 -5.89
C LEU A 161 9.18 20.90 -5.75
N ILE A 162 8.68 19.80 -6.33
CA ILE A 162 9.30 18.47 -6.22
C ILE A 162 9.64 17.92 -7.59
N ALA A 163 10.93 17.65 -7.82
CA ALA A 163 11.48 17.03 -9.02
C ALA A 163 12.05 15.64 -8.70
N ASP A 164 11.16 14.66 -8.48
CA ASP A 164 11.52 13.29 -8.08
C ASP A 164 10.62 12.19 -8.68
N CYS A 165 10.02 12.44 -9.84
CA CYS A 165 9.22 11.42 -10.53
C CYS A 165 10.11 10.29 -11.12
N GLU A 166 9.67 9.04 -11.03
CA GLU A 166 10.37 7.92 -11.67
C GLU A 166 10.38 8.08 -13.21
N GLY A 167 11.49 7.74 -13.85
CA GLY A 167 11.63 7.76 -15.31
C GLY A 167 12.21 9.04 -15.92
N TYR A 168 12.46 10.09 -15.14
CA TYR A 168 13.13 11.30 -15.60
C TYR A 168 14.32 11.70 -14.72
N ASP A 169 15.45 11.99 -15.34
CA ASP A 169 16.66 12.47 -14.64
C ASP A 169 16.84 13.98 -14.78
N HIS A 170 16.19 14.62 -15.76
CA HIS A 170 16.29 16.05 -16.02
C HIS A 170 14.90 16.67 -16.12
N TYR A 171 14.67 17.71 -15.32
CA TYR A 171 13.44 18.49 -15.29
C TYR A 171 13.72 19.94 -15.70
N ILE A 172 12.80 20.52 -16.46
CA ILE A 172 12.82 21.93 -16.83
C ILE A 172 11.56 22.59 -16.27
N TYR A 173 11.73 23.57 -15.40
CA TYR A 173 10.68 24.51 -15.02
C TYR A 173 10.74 25.69 -16.00
N ASP A 174 9.76 25.80 -16.91
CA ASP A 174 9.63 26.90 -17.86
C ASP A 174 8.59 27.92 -17.34
N GLY A 175 9.08 29.04 -16.83
CA GLY A 175 8.26 30.13 -16.28
C GLY A 175 7.48 30.92 -17.31
N LYS A 176 7.65 30.62 -18.61
CA LYS A 176 6.98 31.32 -19.73
C LYS A 176 7.16 32.86 -19.73
N GLY A 177 8.23 33.36 -19.12
CA GLY A 177 8.54 34.78 -18.97
C GLY A 177 8.00 35.41 -17.68
N GLY A 178 7.37 34.63 -16.80
CA GLY A 178 6.79 35.09 -15.55
C GLY A 178 7.77 35.21 -14.38
N PHE A 179 7.21 35.58 -13.23
CA PHE A 179 7.88 35.76 -11.96
C PHE A 179 7.54 34.62 -11.00
N LEU A 180 8.55 34.17 -10.26
CA LEU A 180 8.45 33.12 -9.24
C LEU A 180 8.91 33.70 -7.89
N SER A 181 7.96 34.04 -7.03
CA SER A 181 8.25 34.51 -5.67
C SER A 181 8.55 33.34 -4.72
N LEU A 182 9.56 33.49 -3.88
CA LEU A 182 9.85 32.56 -2.80
C LEU A 182 9.29 33.08 -1.48
N GLN A 183 8.37 32.34 -0.86
CA GLN A 183 7.66 32.72 0.35
C GLN A 183 8.01 31.82 1.54
N ASP A 184 7.94 32.36 2.74
CA ASP A 184 8.05 31.59 3.99
C ASP A 184 6.78 30.79 4.29
N THR A 185 6.77 30.11 5.44
CA THR A 185 5.61 29.35 5.92
C THR A 185 4.37 30.20 6.18
N HIS A 186 4.50 31.52 6.23
CA HIS A 186 3.39 32.43 6.47
C HIS A 186 2.96 33.15 5.18
N GLY A 187 3.51 32.77 4.03
CA GLY A 187 3.21 33.38 2.73
C GLY A 187 3.85 34.75 2.54
N ILE A 188 4.89 35.08 3.31
CA ILE A 188 5.62 36.34 3.23
C ILE A 188 6.85 36.13 2.33
N ASP A 189 7.06 37.03 1.37
CA ASP A 189 8.20 36.94 0.46
C ASP A 189 9.53 36.99 1.26
N LEU A 190 10.43 36.07 0.92
CA LEU A 190 11.70 35.88 1.60
C LEU A 190 12.64 37.06 1.30
N SER A 191 12.88 37.88 2.30
CA SER A 191 13.90 38.93 2.24
C SER A 191 15.30 38.44 2.61
N ASN A 192 15.41 37.25 3.20
CA ASN A 192 16.64 36.64 3.68
C ASN A 192 16.61 35.12 3.44
N PRO A 193 17.77 34.44 3.43
CA PRO A 193 17.82 32.98 3.36
C PRO A 193 17.00 32.31 4.47
N SER A 194 16.24 31.28 4.11
CA SER A 194 15.47 30.44 5.03
C SER A 194 16.13 29.06 5.18
N ASP A 195 16.00 28.47 6.37
CA ASP A 195 16.41 27.08 6.64
C ASP A 195 15.37 26.06 6.12
N GLU A 196 14.20 26.54 5.71
CA GLU A 196 13.12 25.69 5.20
C GLU A 196 13.25 25.45 3.70
N ALA A 197 13.19 24.17 3.30
CA ALA A 197 13.33 23.78 1.91
C ALA A 197 12.01 23.97 1.13
N ILE A 198 12.09 24.73 0.04
CA ILE A 198 10.98 25.03 -0.87
C ILE A 198 11.08 24.22 -2.17
N ILE A 199 12.28 23.72 -2.51
CA ILE A 199 12.56 22.97 -3.73
C ILE A 199 13.27 21.67 -3.36
N TYR A 200 12.70 20.54 -3.78
CA TYR A 200 13.23 19.20 -3.58
C TYR A 200 13.62 18.59 -4.92
N VAL A 201 14.88 18.17 -5.04
CA VAL A 201 15.39 17.48 -6.23
C VAL A 201 15.89 16.11 -5.79
N GLY A 202 15.36 15.05 -6.39
CA GLY A 202 15.75 13.69 -6.05
C GLY A 202 17.22 13.41 -6.36
N ASN A 203 17.77 12.38 -5.71
CA ASN A 203 19.18 12.04 -5.87
C ASN A 203 19.50 11.64 -7.32
N GLY A 204 20.55 12.25 -7.89
CA GLY A 204 20.95 12.04 -9.28
C GLY A 204 20.07 12.74 -10.32
N LYS A 205 19.08 13.53 -9.89
CA LYS A 205 18.21 14.31 -10.77
C LYS A 205 18.69 15.76 -10.89
N PHE A 206 18.33 16.39 -12.00
CA PHE A 206 18.68 17.77 -12.32
C PHE A 206 17.42 18.59 -12.54
N LEU A 207 17.32 19.75 -11.90
CA LEU A 207 16.26 20.73 -12.12
C LEU A 207 16.86 21.99 -12.75
N GLN A 208 16.30 22.41 -13.87
CA GLN A 208 16.68 23.62 -14.59
C GLN A 208 15.51 24.61 -14.63
N PHE A 209 15.76 25.85 -14.23
CA PHE A 209 14.83 26.95 -14.45
C PHE A 209 15.09 27.62 -15.79
N LYS A 210 14.02 27.92 -16.53
CA LYS A 210 14.06 28.53 -17.86
C LYS A 210 12.95 29.58 -17.97
N ASN A 211 13.23 30.71 -18.61
CA ASN A 211 12.26 31.78 -18.84
C ASN A 211 11.49 32.19 -17.57
N VAL A 212 12.18 32.33 -16.45
CA VAL A 212 11.58 32.72 -15.17
C VAL A 212 12.48 33.73 -14.48
N THR A 213 11.88 34.74 -13.87
CA THR A 213 12.56 35.63 -12.92
C THR A 213 12.20 35.15 -11.52
N ILE A 214 13.21 34.87 -10.68
CA ILE A 214 13.00 34.44 -9.30
C ILE A 214 13.26 35.65 -8.40
N GLU A 215 12.29 35.98 -7.55
CA GLU A 215 12.34 37.11 -6.61
C GLU A 215 12.16 36.64 -5.16
#